data_AF-A0A0R0FNV4-F1
#
_entry.id   AF-A0A0R0FNV4-F1
#
_cell.length_a   1.000
_cell.length_b   1.000
_cell.length_c   1.000
_cell.angle_alpha   90.00
_cell.angle_beta   90.00
_cell.angle_gamma   90.00
#
_symmetry.space_group_name_H-M   'P 1'
#
loop_
_entity.id
_entity.type
_entity.pdbx_description
1 polymer ?
#
loop_
_entity_poly.entity_id
_entity_poly.type
_entity_poly.pdbx_seq_one_letter_code
_entity_poly.pdbx_strand_id
1 'polypeptide(L)'
;MGHTKKKKDTGITWNHCESVPPARLLVKCKYCSYTCWGGIARMKHHLAEIKENVIACIKVPNEVKEMFLKILEDKEKMKEANKQDCFEEVSTQDNTKKGTLESFAKKGKQGTMKQQTMAGMLKDREPVNADICKCIYVEIWKSPSGTVFLKSVDTSNVIKDANHMFELLDSMVEEIGEDNVMQVVTDGASNFVKAGKMLENKRTKLFWSPCATHCLDLILEDNGQLLVFYNTIANAKKVTTFIYRHPWVLNLYRKHSKGRELARPVITRFATAFLTLQCISQQKNALRSMFASEILEIYPLLLEVCDSKPLMLYIYEAVYRAKEQIAANFKNQESRYKKKIIDTHWDLQLHSNLHAASFYLNPKFDNAKNYDPDTEVLMGLYETIEKMIPDRRTRFLVDQQLDRFRTAKGLFGMSMAIDTRNEATCAMGHGRNWSIFDQVHTKRRNHLEQQRLNALIFVKTFNLR
;
A
#
# COMPACT_ATOMS: atom_id res chain seq x y z
N MET A 1 -3.86 7.84 -30.25
CA MET A 1 -2.93 6.74 -30.59
C MET A 1 -2.62 5.94 -29.32
N GLY A 2 -3.48 4.96 -29.03
CA GLY A 2 -3.45 4.18 -27.79
C GLY A 2 -2.72 2.85 -27.94
N HIS A 3 -1.93 2.53 -26.92
CA HIS A 3 -1.84 1.21 -26.28
C HIS A 3 -1.41 -0.05 -27.07
N THR A 4 -0.43 0.02 -27.98
CA THR A 4 0.20 -1.21 -28.53
C THR A 4 1.63 -1.51 -28.10
N LYS A 5 2.25 -0.72 -27.21
CA LYS A 5 3.62 -1.01 -26.73
C LYS A 5 3.74 -1.90 -25.48
N LYS A 6 2.65 -2.21 -24.76
CA LYS A 6 2.73 -2.94 -23.48
C LYS A 6 2.68 -4.47 -23.54
N LYS A 7 2.59 -5.10 -24.73
CA LYS A 7 2.57 -6.58 -24.83
C LYS A 7 3.83 -7.24 -25.38
N LYS A 8 4.82 -6.51 -25.90
CA LYS A 8 6.04 -7.13 -26.45
C LYS A 8 7.07 -7.54 -25.38
N ASP A 9 7.06 -6.91 -24.21
CA ASP A 9 8.21 -6.98 -23.29
C ASP A 9 8.21 -8.15 -22.28
N THR A 10 7.11 -8.90 -22.17
CA THR A 10 7.07 -10.15 -21.38
C THR A 10 7.48 -11.39 -22.17
N GLY A 11 7.74 -11.26 -23.48
CA GLY A 11 7.97 -12.41 -24.37
C GLY A 11 9.41 -12.94 -24.40
N ILE A 12 10.42 -12.07 -24.35
CA ILE A 12 11.79 -12.46 -24.71
C ILE A 12 12.39 -13.51 -23.77
N THR A 13 12.05 -13.47 -22.48
CA THR A 13 12.63 -14.43 -21.51
C THR A 13 12.20 -15.87 -21.78
N TRP A 14 10.99 -16.08 -22.30
CA TRP A 14 10.50 -17.42 -22.67
C TRP A 14 11.22 -18.03 -23.87
N ASN A 15 11.97 -17.24 -24.64
CA ASN A 15 12.85 -17.81 -25.66
C ASN A 15 14.00 -18.60 -25.03
N HIS A 16 14.35 -18.29 -23.79
CA HIS A 16 15.53 -18.81 -23.07
C HIS A 16 15.18 -19.75 -21.91
N CYS A 17 13.89 -19.92 -21.62
CA CYS A 17 13.40 -20.79 -20.56
C CYS A 17 12.07 -21.43 -20.94
N GLU A 18 11.72 -22.53 -20.27
CA GLU A 18 10.47 -23.24 -20.45
C GLU A 18 9.75 -23.39 -19.10
N SER A 19 8.41 -23.30 -19.10
CA SER A 19 7.62 -23.62 -17.91
C SER A 19 7.63 -25.13 -17.69
N VAL A 20 7.66 -25.57 -16.44
CA VAL A 20 7.56 -27.00 -16.08
C VAL A 20 6.16 -27.28 -15.54
N PRO A 21 5.23 -27.83 -16.36
CA PRO A 21 3.91 -28.21 -15.88
C PRO A 21 4.02 -29.33 -14.83
N PRO A 22 3.07 -29.44 -13.88
CA PRO A 22 1.87 -28.58 -13.72
C PRO A 22 2.15 -27.25 -12.99
N ALA A 23 3.38 -27.01 -12.53
CA ALA A 23 3.72 -25.90 -11.66
C ALA A 23 4.03 -24.61 -12.45
N ARG A 24 3.05 -23.71 -12.58
CA ARG A 24 3.18 -22.44 -13.35
C ARG A 24 4.36 -21.53 -12.96
N LEU A 25 4.87 -21.65 -11.74
CA LEU A 25 5.99 -20.84 -11.23
C LEU A 25 7.34 -21.54 -11.30
N LEU A 26 7.35 -22.81 -11.71
CA LEU A 26 8.57 -23.59 -11.91
C LEU A 26 9.04 -23.39 -13.35
N VAL A 27 10.25 -22.85 -13.48
CA VAL A 27 10.82 -22.48 -14.77
C VAL A 27 12.16 -23.19 -14.93
N LYS A 28 12.37 -23.78 -16.11
CA LYS A 28 13.59 -24.49 -16.48
C LYS A 28 14.39 -23.69 -17.50
N CYS A 29 15.68 -23.54 -17.28
CA CYS A 29 16.61 -22.90 -18.19
C CYS A 29 16.88 -23.80 -19.40
N LYS A 30 16.85 -23.27 -20.63
CA LYS A 30 17.13 -24.05 -21.85
C LYS A 30 18.61 -24.37 -22.05
N TYR A 31 19.53 -23.70 -21.34
CA TYR A 31 20.98 -23.85 -21.53
C TYR A 31 21.61 -24.86 -20.58
N CYS A 32 21.28 -24.78 -19.30
CA CYS A 32 21.87 -25.65 -18.28
C CYS A 32 20.87 -26.64 -17.67
N SER A 33 19.61 -26.61 -18.11
CA SER A 33 18.51 -27.44 -17.57
C SER A 33 18.21 -27.21 -16.08
N TYR A 34 18.82 -26.20 -15.44
CA TYR A 34 18.53 -25.80 -14.08
C TYR A 34 17.07 -25.36 -13.95
N THR A 35 16.41 -25.78 -12.87
CA THR A 35 15.03 -25.43 -12.54
C THR A 35 14.99 -24.55 -11.32
N CYS A 36 14.24 -23.44 -11.38
CA CYS A 36 14.05 -22.55 -10.24
C CYS A 36 12.56 -22.24 -10.01
N TRP A 37 12.20 -22.15 -8.73
CA TRP A 37 10.93 -21.60 -8.28
C TRP A 37 10.99 -20.07 -8.21
N GLY A 38 9.88 -19.40 -8.50
CA GLY A 38 9.76 -17.94 -8.46
C GLY A 38 9.48 -17.27 -9.82
N GLY A 39 9.27 -18.07 -10.86
CA GLY A 39 8.89 -17.57 -12.18
C GLY A 39 10.03 -16.87 -12.93
N ILE A 40 9.64 -16.10 -13.94
CA ILE A 40 10.56 -15.42 -14.88
C ILE A 40 11.52 -14.47 -14.17
N ALA A 41 11.12 -13.85 -13.06
CA ALA A 41 11.95 -12.86 -12.37
C ALA A 41 13.30 -13.44 -11.91
N ARG A 42 13.31 -14.60 -11.26
CA ARG A 42 14.56 -15.28 -10.89
C ARG A 42 15.30 -15.83 -12.11
N MET A 43 14.57 -16.30 -13.13
CA MET A 43 15.18 -16.78 -14.37
C MET A 43 15.99 -15.68 -15.09
N LYS A 44 15.58 -14.40 -15.01
CA LYS A 44 16.37 -13.28 -15.55
C LYS A 44 17.73 -13.15 -14.83
N HIS A 45 17.76 -13.27 -13.51
CA HIS A 45 19.01 -13.19 -12.73
C HIS A 45 19.92 -14.41 -13.00
N HIS A 46 19.33 -15.61 -13.14
CA HIS A 46 20.05 -16.82 -13.55
C HIS A 46 20.74 -16.65 -14.92
N LEU A 47 20.02 -16.11 -15.91
CA LEU A 47 20.53 -15.87 -17.26
C LEU A 47 21.50 -14.68 -17.35
N ALA A 48 21.39 -13.70 -16.44
CA ALA A 48 22.34 -12.58 -16.33
C ALA A 48 23.62 -12.94 -15.56
N GLU A 49 23.73 -14.16 -15.02
CA GLU A 49 24.79 -14.60 -14.09
C GLU A 49 24.92 -13.73 -12.82
N ILE A 50 23.83 -13.08 -12.39
CA ILE A 50 23.81 -12.31 -11.14
C ILE A 50 23.46 -13.29 -10.00
N LYS A 51 24.37 -13.41 -9.02
CA LYS A 51 24.17 -14.24 -7.82
C LYS A 51 23.27 -13.56 -6.79
N GLU A 52 22.07 -13.17 -7.21
CA GLU A 52 21.01 -12.67 -6.33
C GLU A 52 19.93 -13.74 -6.19
N ASN A 53 19.99 -14.51 -5.10
CA ASN A 53 18.97 -15.49 -4.71
C ASN A 53 18.69 -16.61 -5.74
N VAL A 54 19.56 -16.78 -6.74
CA VAL A 54 19.51 -17.83 -7.74
C VAL A 54 20.93 -18.17 -8.22
N ILE A 55 21.16 -19.44 -8.55
CA ILE A 55 22.44 -19.91 -9.11
C ILE A 55 22.62 -19.28 -10.50
N ALA A 56 23.84 -18.86 -10.86
CA ALA A 56 24.16 -18.33 -12.19
C ALA A 56 24.24 -19.43 -13.26
N CYS A 57 23.86 -19.12 -14.50
CA CYS A 57 23.89 -20.08 -15.61
C CYS A 57 25.27 -20.18 -16.27
N ILE A 58 26.03 -21.25 -16.03
CA ILE A 58 27.38 -21.44 -16.61
C ILE A 58 27.35 -21.72 -18.13
N LYS A 59 26.18 -22.04 -18.69
CA LYS A 59 26.02 -22.44 -20.11
C LYS A 59 25.31 -21.38 -20.97
N VAL A 60 24.99 -20.22 -20.41
CA VAL A 60 24.30 -19.17 -21.16
C VAL A 60 25.26 -18.54 -22.19
N PRO A 61 24.85 -18.36 -23.46
CA PRO A 61 25.66 -17.62 -24.42
C PRO A 61 25.86 -16.16 -23.98
N ASN A 62 27.06 -15.61 -24.22
CA ASN A 62 27.41 -14.25 -23.79
C ASN A 62 26.41 -13.19 -24.28
N GLU A 63 25.94 -13.31 -25.53
CA GLU A 63 24.94 -12.40 -26.10
C GLU A 63 23.63 -12.36 -25.29
N VAL A 64 23.20 -13.52 -24.79
CA VAL A 64 21.98 -13.65 -23.99
C VAL A 64 22.20 -13.10 -22.58
N LYS A 65 23.38 -13.35 -22.00
CA LYS A 65 23.76 -12.78 -20.70
C LYS A 65 23.73 -11.25 -20.72
N GLU A 66 24.39 -10.62 -21.70
CA GLU A 66 24.43 -9.17 -21.84
C GLU A 66 23.03 -8.57 -22.05
N MET A 67 22.18 -9.26 -22.81
CA MET A 67 20.79 -8.86 -22.99
C MET A 67 20.03 -8.79 -21.67
N PHE A 68 20.18 -9.79 -20.78
CA PHE A 68 19.50 -9.79 -19.49
C PHE A 68 20.09 -8.80 -18.49
N LEU A 69 21.40 -8.56 -18.52
CA LEU A 69 22.04 -7.50 -17.73
C LEU A 69 21.41 -6.14 -18.07
N LYS A 70 21.31 -5.80 -19.36
CA LYS A 70 20.71 -4.54 -19.83
C LYS A 70 19.24 -4.38 -19.43
N ILE A 71 18.45 -5.45 -19.53
CA ILE A 71 17.03 -5.44 -19.11
C ILE A 71 16.88 -5.13 -17.62
N LEU A 72 17.82 -5.58 -16.78
CA LEU A 72 17.78 -5.34 -15.34
C LEU A 72 18.20 -3.90 -15.01
N GLU A 73 19.26 -3.38 -15.64
CA GLU A 73 19.71 -1.99 -15.48
C GLU A 73 18.66 -0.97 -15.92
N ASP A 74 18.02 -1.17 -17.08
CA ASP A 74 16.99 -0.26 -17.59
C ASP A 74 15.77 -0.18 -16.64
N LYS A 75 15.48 -1.30 -15.96
CA LYS A 75 14.43 -1.36 -14.94
C LYS A 75 14.77 -0.55 -13.69
N GLU A 76 16.03 -0.48 -13.30
CA GLU A 76 16.48 0.32 -12.16
C GLU A 76 16.42 1.80 -12.49
N LYS A 77 16.93 2.21 -13.66
CA LYS A 77 16.85 3.61 -14.14
C LYS A 77 15.41 4.14 -14.19
N MET A 78 14.46 3.31 -14.61
CA MET A 78 13.03 3.66 -14.64
C MET A 78 12.40 3.83 -13.25
N LYS A 79 12.93 3.15 -12.22
CA LYS A 79 12.49 3.36 -10.83
C LYS A 79 13.04 4.67 -10.28
N GLU A 80 14.28 5.02 -10.61
CA GLU A 80 14.93 6.28 -10.22
C GLU A 80 14.20 7.49 -10.83
N ALA A 81 13.94 7.48 -12.15
CA ALA A 81 13.39 8.63 -12.88
C ALA A 81 11.97 9.04 -12.43
N ASN A 82 11.19 8.11 -11.87
CA ASN A 82 9.84 8.42 -11.37
C ASN A 82 9.82 9.17 -10.03
N LYS A 83 10.97 9.43 -9.39
CA LYS A 83 11.04 10.02 -8.05
C LYS A 83 11.16 11.56 -7.99
N GLN A 84 11.54 12.27 -9.07
CA GLN A 84 12.25 13.55 -8.93
C GLN A 84 11.56 14.84 -9.44
N ASP A 85 10.23 14.88 -9.66
CA ASP A 85 9.54 16.10 -10.12
C ASP A 85 8.46 16.59 -9.13
N CYS A 86 8.42 17.92 -8.91
CA CYS A 86 7.43 18.74 -8.21
C CYS A 86 7.52 18.93 -6.67
N PHE A 87 8.08 20.07 -6.22
CA PHE A 87 7.91 20.61 -4.86
C PHE A 87 7.97 22.15 -4.85
N GLU A 88 6.98 22.80 -4.23
CA GLU A 88 7.09 24.16 -3.68
C GLU A 88 6.17 24.34 -2.44
N GLU A 89 6.60 25.28 -1.60
CA GLU A 89 6.35 25.44 -0.16
C GLU A 89 5.22 26.44 0.17
N VAL A 90 4.60 26.38 1.38
CA VAL A 90 4.21 27.57 2.19
C VAL A 90 4.13 27.22 3.71
N SER A 91 4.44 28.26 4.51
CA SER A 91 4.74 28.46 5.93
C SER A 91 3.58 28.67 6.95
N THR A 92 3.88 28.59 8.26
CA THR A 92 3.62 29.56 9.40
C THR A 92 4.14 28.97 10.75
N GLN A 93 5.04 29.63 11.52
CA GLN A 93 4.91 30.36 12.84
C GLN A 93 4.51 29.46 14.05
N ASP A 94 5.12 29.44 15.25
CA ASP A 94 5.70 30.51 16.10
C ASP A 94 6.62 29.97 17.26
N ASN A 95 7.57 30.81 17.73
CA ASN A 95 8.25 31.07 19.06
C ASN A 95 8.35 29.99 20.19
N THR A 96 9.43 29.79 21.00
CA THR A 96 10.48 30.66 21.62
C THR A 96 11.62 29.83 22.30
N LYS A 97 12.90 30.32 22.27
CA LYS A 97 14.02 30.33 23.28
C LYS A 97 14.46 29.05 24.06
N LYS A 98 15.73 28.73 24.39
CA LYS A 98 17.11 29.26 24.20
C LYS A 98 18.08 28.18 24.75
N GLY A 99 19.15 27.83 24.03
CA GLY A 99 20.22 26.91 24.47
C GLY A 99 21.03 26.39 23.28
N THR A 100 22.33 26.67 23.28
CA THR A 100 23.38 26.48 22.25
C THR A 100 23.27 25.21 21.39
N LEU A 101 22.96 25.39 20.09
CA LEU A 101 22.90 24.33 19.07
C LEU A 101 23.06 24.93 17.64
N GLU A 102 24.17 25.61 17.36
CA GLU A 102 24.40 26.40 16.12
C GLU A 102 24.60 25.55 14.85
N SER A 103 24.99 24.27 14.95
CA SER A 103 25.02 23.36 13.79
C SER A 103 23.65 22.80 13.39
N PHE A 104 22.57 23.22 14.07
CA PHE A 104 21.22 22.67 13.94
C PHE A 104 20.18 23.76 13.63
N ALA A 105 20.65 24.90 13.13
CA ALA A 105 19.84 26.04 12.75
C ALA A 105 20.21 26.52 11.34
N LYS A 106 19.21 26.64 10.45
CA LYS A 106 19.36 27.34 9.17
C LYS A 106 18.76 28.74 9.27
N LYS A 107 19.42 29.71 8.63
CA LYS A 107 18.97 31.11 8.50
C LYS A 107 17.69 31.18 7.68
N GLY A 108 16.59 31.63 8.29
CA GLY A 108 15.35 31.96 7.59
C GLY A 108 15.40 33.34 6.93
N LYS A 109 14.46 33.62 6.01
CA LYS A 109 14.38 34.84 5.19
C LYS A 109 14.29 36.17 5.96
N GLN A 110 14.12 36.18 7.28
CA GLN A 110 14.18 37.41 8.09
C GLN A 110 15.19 37.32 9.24
N GLY A 111 16.32 36.65 8.99
CA GLY A 111 17.45 36.62 9.93
C GLY A 111 17.20 35.83 11.21
N THR A 112 16.03 35.20 11.36
CA THR A 112 15.71 34.38 12.52
C THR A 112 16.25 32.95 12.34
N MET A 113 17.02 32.50 13.33
CA MET A 113 17.50 31.13 13.46
C MET A 113 16.40 30.24 14.03
N LYS A 114 15.98 29.20 13.28
CA LYS A 114 15.03 28.18 13.75
C LYS A 114 15.78 26.92 14.17
N GLN A 115 15.59 26.50 15.42
CA GLN A 115 16.11 25.22 15.95
C GLN A 115 15.31 24.07 15.34
N GLN A 116 15.99 23.09 14.74
CA GLN A 116 15.35 21.95 14.09
C GLN A 116 14.75 21.00 15.15
N THR A 117 13.48 20.65 15.01
CA THR A 117 12.88 19.57 15.82
C THR A 117 13.50 18.24 15.40
N MET A 118 13.56 17.23 16.30
CA MET A 118 14.12 15.91 15.95
C MET A 118 13.50 15.30 14.68
N ALA A 119 12.22 15.60 14.41
CA ALA A 119 11.54 15.21 13.18
C ALA A 119 12.12 15.88 11.92
N GLY A 120 12.63 17.11 12.04
CA GLY A 120 13.34 17.82 10.98
C GLY A 120 14.73 17.26 10.68
N MET A 121 15.43 16.73 11.69
CA MET A 121 16.75 16.10 11.52
C MET A 121 16.67 14.73 10.82
N LEU A 122 15.51 14.08 10.86
CA LEU A 122 15.30 12.70 10.39
C LEU A 122 14.76 12.59 8.96
N LYS A 123 14.63 13.71 8.24
CA LYS A 123 13.98 13.75 6.92
C LYS A 123 14.79 13.07 5.80
N ASP A 124 16.12 13.06 5.89
CA ASP A 124 17.01 12.52 4.86
C ASP A 124 17.37 11.04 5.08
N ARG A 125 16.39 10.18 5.35
CA ARG A 125 16.67 8.75 5.65
C ARG A 125 16.94 7.84 4.48
N GLU A 126 16.54 8.14 3.24
CA GLU A 126 17.02 7.33 2.09
C GLU A 126 18.54 7.45 1.91
N PRO A 127 19.13 8.66 1.86
CA PRO A 127 20.57 8.80 1.84
C PRO A 127 21.19 8.30 3.15
N VAL A 128 20.62 8.57 4.32
CA VAL A 128 21.17 8.02 5.58
C VAL A 128 21.08 6.50 5.64
N ASN A 129 20.03 5.84 5.15
CA ASN A 129 19.97 4.38 5.10
C ASN A 129 20.98 3.84 4.10
N ALA A 130 21.12 4.49 2.94
CA ALA A 130 22.16 4.14 1.98
C ALA A 130 23.56 4.28 2.61
N ASP A 131 23.80 5.36 3.36
CA ASP A 131 25.02 5.67 4.11
C ASP A 131 25.27 4.69 5.26
N ILE A 132 24.22 4.30 6.00
CA ILE A 132 24.26 3.25 7.02
C ILE A 132 24.60 1.90 6.38
N CYS A 133 24.01 1.54 5.24
CA CYS A 133 24.30 0.29 4.53
C CYS A 133 25.74 0.26 3.98
N LYS A 134 26.34 1.44 3.76
CA LYS A 134 27.76 1.55 3.43
C LYS A 134 28.64 1.39 4.66
N CYS A 135 28.13 1.60 5.88
CA CYS A 135 28.91 1.55 7.11
C CYS A 135 28.96 0.16 7.76
N ILE A 136 30.12 -0.17 8.32
CA ILE A 136 30.32 -1.32 9.22
C ILE A 136 30.33 -0.81 10.65
N TYR A 137 29.50 -1.42 11.48
CA TYR A 137 29.30 -1.01 12.87
C TYR A 137 29.97 -2.00 13.81
N VAL A 138 30.70 -1.47 14.79
CA VAL A 138 31.38 -2.25 15.81
C VAL A 138 30.72 -1.99 17.15
N GLU A 139 30.23 -3.05 17.77
CA GLU A 139 29.65 -3.01 19.11
C GLU A 139 30.46 -3.94 20.04
N ILE A 140 30.83 -3.42 21.21
CA ILE A 140 31.46 -4.21 22.28
C ILE A 140 30.35 -4.71 23.17
N TRP A 141 30.18 -6.04 23.26
CA TRP A 141 29.01 -6.62 23.91
C TRP A 141 29.05 -6.55 25.44
N LYS A 142 30.25 -6.51 26.04
CA LYS A 142 30.42 -6.62 27.49
C LYS A 142 31.41 -5.58 28.05
N SER A 143 30.94 -4.34 28.20
CA SER A 143 31.54 -3.36 29.11
C SER A 143 30.83 -3.41 30.48
N PRO A 144 31.40 -2.83 31.56
CA PRO A 144 30.67 -2.62 32.82
C PRO A 144 29.34 -1.87 32.66
N SER A 145 29.17 -1.13 31.56
CA SER A 145 27.97 -0.37 31.22
C SER A 145 27.02 -1.09 30.24
N GLY A 146 27.29 -2.36 29.91
CA GLY A 146 26.54 -3.13 28.91
C GLY A 146 27.15 -3.05 27.51
N THR A 147 26.31 -3.13 26.47
CA THR A 147 26.75 -3.04 25.06
C THR A 147 27.08 -1.60 24.71
N VAL A 148 28.29 -1.36 24.19
CA VAL A 148 28.78 -0.02 23.82
C VAL A 148 29.05 0.02 22.32
N PHE A 149 28.49 1.01 21.63
CA PHE A 149 28.86 1.33 20.26
C PHE A 149 30.25 1.96 20.26
N LEU A 150 31.19 1.35 19.54
CA LEU A 150 32.57 1.84 19.49
C LEU A 150 32.75 2.82 18.34
N LYS A 151 32.53 2.36 17.11
CA LYS A 151 32.68 3.18 15.90
C LYS A 151 31.91 2.58 14.72
N SER A 152 31.69 3.42 13.71
CA SER A 152 31.18 3.02 12.39
C SER A 152 32.19 3.43 11.33
N VAL A 153 32.43 2.57 10.35
CA VAL A 153 33.35 2.83 9.25
C VAL A 153 32.61 2.78 7.94
N ASP A 154 32.59 3.89 7.21
CA ASP A 154 32.03 3.94 5.87
C ASP A 154 32.90 3.14 4.89
N THR A 155 32.30 2.15 4.25
CA THR A 155 32.92 1.28 3.25
C THR A 155 32.27 1.43 1.87
N SER A 156 31.64 2.58 1.59
CA SER A 156 30.99 2.88 0.30
C SER A 156 31.93 2.78 -0.89
N ASN A 157 33.18 3.24 -0.70
CA ASN A 157 34.15 3.42 -1.77
C ASN A 157 35.10 2.21 -1.90
N VAL A 158 34.89 1.17 -1.09
CA VAL A 158 35.77 0.01 -1.06
C VAL A 158 35.00 -1.24 -1.43
N ILE A 159 35.62 -2.08 -2.26
CA ILE A 159 35.09 -3.40 -2.56
C ILE A 159 35.11 -4.18 -1.25
N LYS A 160 33.93 -4.56 -0.76
CA LYS A 160 33.75 -5.38 0.46
C LYS A 160 34.18 -6.83 0.23
N ASP A 161 35.39 -7.05 -0.25
CA ASP A 161 35.98 -8.38 -0.40
C ASP A 161 36.46 -8.92 0.97
N ALA A 162 36.98 -10.15 0.97
CA ALA A 162 37.42 -10.79 2.21
C ALA A 162 38.67 -10.15 2.81
N ASN A 163 39.58 -9.61 1.98
CA ASN A 163 40.86 -9.06 2.44
C ASN A 163 40.65 -7.72 3.11
N HIS A 164 39.89 -6.82 2.48
CA HIS A 164 39.57 -5.53 3.07
C HIS A 164 38.77 -5.70 4.36
N MET A 165 37.85 -6.69 4.37
CA MET A 165 37.11 -6.98 5.58
C MET A 165 37.98 -7.51 6.71
N PHE A 166 38.97 -8.34 6.38
CA PHE A 166 39.96 -8.81 7.34
C PHE A 166 40.79 -7.65 7.89
N GLU A 167 41.37 -6.80 7.04
CA GLU A 167 42.16 -5.63 7.45
C GLU A 167 41.38 -4.71 8.39
N LEU A 168 40.11 -4.48 8.08
CA LEU A 168 39.25 -3.64 8.92
C LEU A 168 39.04 -4.25 10.31
N LEU A 169 38.64 -5.53 10.37
CA LEU A 169 38.42 -6.23 11.65
C LEU A 169 39.72 -6.34 12.45
N ASP A 170 40.83 -6.62 11.77
CA ASP A 170 42.15 -6.78 12.35
C ASP A 170 42.65 -5.47 12.98
N SER A 171 42.49 -4.34 12.27
CA SER A 171 42.81 -3.01 12.82
C SER A 171 41.99 -2.67 14.07
N MET A 172 40.73 -3.14 14.14
CA MET A 172 39.86 -2.92 15.30
C MET A 172 40.29 -3.74 16.50
N VAL A 173 40.72 -4.99 16.28
CA VAL A 173 41.26 -5.82 17.37
C VAL A 173 42.59 -5.25 17.88
N GLU A 174 43.42 -4.72 16.99
CA GLU A 174 44.64 -3.98 17.35
C GLU A 174 44.37 -2.75 18.23
N GLU A 175 43.38 -1.94 17.86
CA GLU A 175 42.99 -0.74 18.62
C GLU A 175 42.46 -1.07 20.02
N ILE A 176 41.66 -2.13 20.16
CA ILE A 176 41.09 -2.56 21.44
C ILE A 176 42.13 -3.32 22.29
N GLY A 177 43.11 -3.94 21.64
CA GLY A 177 44.07 -4.87 22.21
C GLY A 177 43.55 -6.31 22.17
N GLU A 178 44.34 -7.22 21.62
CA GLU A 178 43.94 -8.62 21.38
C GLU A 178 43.51 -9.35 22.65
N ASP A 179 44.20 -9.14 23.77
CA ASP A 179 43.84 -9.78 25.05
C ASP A 179 42.48 -9.29 25.60
N ASN A 180 41.95 -8.17 25.10
CA ASN A 180 40.63 -7.65 25.48
C ASN A 180 39.50 -8.12 24.57
N VAL A 181 39.80 -8.79 23.44
CA VAL A 181 38.81 -9.23 22.46
C VAL A 181 38.73 -10.76 22.44
N MET A 182 37.71 -11.32 23.09
CA MET A 182 37.49 -12.77 23.06
C MET A 182 36.86 -13.27 21.76
N GLN A 183 35.95 -12.50 21.17
CA GLN A 183 35.17 -12.94 20.03
C GLN A 183 34.81 -11.79 19.09
N VAL A 184 34.92 -12.05 17.79
CA VAL A 184 34.40 -11.17 16.73
C VAL A 184 33.20 -11.85 16.07
N VAL A 185 32.09 -11.12 16.02
CA VAL A 185 30.83 -11.59 15.42
C VAL A 185 30.51 -10.75 14.19
N THR A 186 30.37 -11.40 13.03
CA THR A 186 30.05 -10.72 11.76
C THR A 186 28.78 -11.28 11.13
N ASP A 187 28.29 -10.72 10.03
CA ASP A 187 27.28 -11.40 9.23
C ASP A 187 27.85 -12.70 8.60
N GLY A 188 26.94 -13.53 8.08
CA GLY A 188 27.27 -14.84 7.49
C GLY A 188 27.62 -14.79 6.01
N ALA A 189 27.74 -13.61 5.40
CA ALA A 189 28.06 -13.49 3.99
C ALA A 189 29.50 -13.96 3.71
N SER A 190 29.71 -14.51 2.50
CA SER A 190 30.94 -15.25 2.17
C SER A 190 32.24 -14.46 2.34
N ASN A 191 32.21 -13.13 2.18
CA ASN A 191 33.34 -12.24 2.43
C ASN A 191 33.67 -12.14 3.92
N PHE A 192 32.68 -12.01 4.80
CA PHE A 192 32.86 -11.99 6.25
C PHE A 192 33.28 -13.34 6.82
N VAL A 193 32.75 -14.44 6.27
CA VAL A 193 33.18 -15.79 6.66
C VAL A 193 34.67 -16.00 6.38
N LYS A 194 35.15 -15.55 5.21
CA LYS A 194 36.57 -15.62 4.87
C LYS A 194 37.42 -14.69 5.74
N ALA A 195 36.99 -13.45 5.91
CA ALA A 195 37.67 -12.47 6.75
C ALA A 195 37.80 -12.95 8.21
N GLY A 196 36.72 -13.50 8.76
CA GLY A 196 36.68 -14.07 10.10
C GLY A 196 37.65 -15.23 10.29
N LYS A 197 37.72 -16.15 9.32
CA LYS A 197 38.71 -17.24 9.34
C LYS A 197 40.15 -16.73 9.24
N MET A 198 40.40 -15.71 8.43
CA MET A 198 41.71 -15.07 8.35
C MET A 198 42.09 -14.43 9.70
N LEU A 199 41.13 -13.79 10.37
CA LEU A 199 41.33 -13.18 11.69
C LEU A 199 41.65 -14.21 12.76
N GLU A 200 40.89 -15.31 12.82
CA GLU A 200 41.12 -16.43 13.74
C GLU A 200 42.47 -17.14 13.48
N ASN A 201 42.91 -17.22 12.22
CA ASN A 201 44.24 -17.74 11.87
C ASN A 201 45.39 -16.81 12.31
N LYS A 202 45.22 -15.48 12.21
CA LYS A 202 46.22 -14.50 12.65
C LYS A 202 46.26 -14.40 14.19
N ARG A 203 45.10 -14.40 14.83
CA ARG A 203 44.90 -14.15 16.27
C ARG A 203 44.38 -15.40 16.94
N THR A 204 45.28 -16.31 17.29
CA THR A 204 44.94 -17.68 17.73
C THR A 204 44.18 -17.77 19.05
N LYS A 205 44.13 -16.70 19.84
CA LYS A 205 43.32 -16.61 21.07
C LYS A 205 41.89 -16.10 20.83
N LEU A 206 41.62 -15.54 19.65
CA LEU A 206 40.36 -14.89 19.31
C LEU A 206 39.47 -15.87 18.54
N PHE A 207 38.17 -15.91 18.89
CA PHE A 207 37.18 -16.70 18.16
C PHE A 207 36.40 -15.86 17.17
N TRP A 208 36.14 -16.39 15.99
CA TRP A 208 35.18 -15.79 15.06
C TRP A 208 33.89 -16.60 15.01
N SER A 209 32.72 -15.93 14.95
CA SER A 209 31.45 -16.60 14.69
C SER A 209 30.50 -15.76 13.84
N PRO A 210 29.61 -16.41 13.05
CA PRO A 210 28.56 -15.69 12.35
C PRO A 210 27.47 -15.24 13.32
N CYS A 211 26.82 -14.12 13.01
CA CYS A 211 25.76 -13.58 13.83
C CYS A 211 24.54 -14.50 13.86
N ALA A 212 24.22 -15.02 15.05
CA ALA A 212 23.08 -15.88 15.27
C ALA A 212 21.75 -15.27 14.78
N THR A 213 21.56 -13.95 14.92
CA THR A 213 20.32 -13.30 14.44
C THR A 213 20.21 -13.35 12.91
N HIS A 214 21.32 -13.14 12.19
CA HIS A 214 21.33 -13.23 10.73
C HIS A 214 21.12 -14.67 10.26
N CYS A 215 21.78 -15.64 10.89
CA CYS A 215 21.59 -17.06 10.58
C CYS A 215 20.13 -17.48 10.78
N LEU A 216 19.49 -17.07 11.88
CA LEU A 216 18.08 -17.35 12.13
C LEU A 216 17.16 -16.68 11.11
N ASP A 217 17.46 -15.44 10.69
CA ASP A 217 16.64 -14.74 9.70
C ASP A 217 16.71 -15.41 8.33
N LEU A 218 17.88 -15.91 7.91
CA LEU A 218 18.03 -16.72 6.69
C LEU A 218 17.28 -18.05 6.77
N ILE A 219 17.34 -18.74 7.91
CA ILE A 219 16.54 -19.97 8.12
C ILE A 219 15.04 -19.67 7.98
N LEU A 220 14.58 -18.53 8.51
CA LEU A 220 13.19 -18.10 8.38
C LEU A 220 12.86 -17.68 6.94
N GLU A 221 13.79 -17.06 6.22
CA GLU A 221 13.64 -16.80 4.78
C GLU A 221 13.37 -18.10 4.02
N ASP A 222 14.25 -19.09 4.16
CA ASP A 222 14.15 -20.37 3.47
C ASP A 222 12.85 -21.10 3.81
N ASN A 223 12.46 -21.11 5.09
CA ASN A 223 11.16 -21.63 5.52
C ASN A 223 10.00 -20.86 4.88
N GLY A 224 10.09 -19.53 4.79
CA GLY A 224 9.08 -18.67 4.16
C GLY A 224 8.90 -18.95 2.66
N GLN A 225 9.91 -19.50 1.99
CA GLN A 225 9.86 -19.88 0.57
C GLN A 225 9.15 -21.22 0.33
N LEU A 226 8.97 -22.07 1.36
CA LEU A 226 8.20 -23.30 1.23
C LEU A 226 6.75 -22.97 0.84
N LEU A 227 6.18 -23.73 -0.10
CA LEU A 227 4.86 -23.46 -0.69
C LEU A 227 3.75 -23.30 0.38
N VAL A 228 3.84 -24.05 1.47
CA VAL A 228 2.91 -24.02 2.61
C VAL A 228 2.92 -22.65 3.29
N PHE A 229 4.08 -22.02 3.43
CA PHE A 229 4.23 -20.71 4.07
C PHE A 229 4.11 -19.56 3.08
N TYR A 230 4.62 -19.69 1.85
CA TYR A 230 4.66 -18.61 0.87
C TYR A 230 3.29 -17.94 0.65
N ASN A 231 2.28 -18.76 0.32
CA ASN A 231 0.92 -18.25 0.10
C ASN A 231 0.30 -17.67 1.38
N THR A 232 0.60 -18.29 2.52
CA THR A 232 0.11 -17.89 3.83
C THR A 232 0.68 -16.52 4.24
N ILE A 233 1.99 -16.30 4.07
CA ILE A 233 2.69 -15.03 4.31
C ILE A 233 2.15 -13.94 3.36
N ALA A 234 2.00 -14.26 2.07
CA ALA A 234 1.48 -13.31 1.09
C ALA A 234 0.05 -12.83 1.43
N ASN A 235 -0.82 -13.75 1.87
CA ASN A 235 -2.18 -13.41 2.28
C ASN A 235 -2.20 -12.64 3.61
N ALA A 236 -1.37 -13.02 4.58
CA ALA A 236 -1.20 -12.27 5.82
C ALA A 236 -0.76 -10.83 5.58
N LYS A 237 0.17 -10.60 4.64
CA LYS A 237 0.59 -9.27 4.22
C LYS A 237 -0.56 -8.46 3.61
N LYS A 238 -1.42 -9.09 2.79
CA LYS A 238 -2.61 -8.42 2.23
C LYS A 238 -3.60 -8.01 3.32
N VAL A 239 -3.92 -8.92 4.24
CA VAL A 239 -4.87 -8.67 5.33
C VAL A 239 -4.37 -7.55 6.25
N THR A 240 -3.11 -7.63 6.70
CA THR A 240 -2.53 -6.57 7.55
C THR A 240 -2.44 -5.24 6.82
N THR A 241 -2.03 -5.23 5.55
CA THR A 241 -2.00 -4.02 4.74
C THR A 241 -3.40 -3.40 4.61
N PHE A 242 -4.44 -4.21 4.37
CA PHE A 242 -5.82 -3.73 4.31
C PHE A 242 -6.25 -3.07 5.63
N ILE A 243 -6.06 -3.74 6.76
CA ILE A 243 -6.46 -3.21 8.08
C ILE A 243 -5.76 -1.88 8.37
N TYR A 244 -4.44 -1.81 8.22
CA TYR A 244 -3.67 -0.60 8.57
C TYR A 244 -3.78 0.54 7.54
N ARG A 245 -4.16 0.23 6.29
CA ARG A 245 -4.35 1.26 5.25
C ARG A 245 -5.66 2.02 5.40
N HIS A 246 -6.64 1.45 6.09
CA HIS A 246 -7.96 2.03 6.26
C HIS A 246 -8.21 2.37 7.73
N PRO A 247 -8.11 3.66 8.15
CA PRO A 247 -8.22 4.07 9.55
C PRO A 247 -9.49 3.56 10.24
N TRP A 248 -10.62 3.52 9.53
CA TRP A 248 -11.87 2.99 10.05
C TRP A 248 -11.82 1.47 10.27
N VAL A 249 -11.19 0.70 9.37
CA VAL A 249 -10.98 -0.75 9.52
C VAL A 249 -10.05 -1.02 10.68
N LEU A 250 -8.97 -0.24 10.82
CA LEU A 250 -8.06 -0.33 11.97
C LEU A 250 -8.80 -0.09 13.29
N ASN A 251 -9.64 0.94 13.35
CA ASN A 251 -10.44 1.22 14.54
C ASN A 251 -11.47 0.12 14.82
N LEU A 252 -12.09 -0.46 13.78
CA LEU A 252 -12.98 -1.59 13.92
C LEU A 252 -12.22 -2.82 14.45
N TYR A 253 -11.06 -3.15 13.87
CA TYR A 253 -10.18 -4.20 14.34
C TYR A 253 -9.83 -4.03 15.81
N ARG A 254 -9.41 -2.83 16.23
CA ARG A 254 -9.07 -2.51 17.63
C ARG A 254 -10.24 -2.73 18.60
N LYS A 255 -11.48 -2.49 18.17
CA LYS A 255 -12.67 -2.80 18.98
C LYS A 255 -12.81 -4.32 19.18
N HIS A 256 -12.66 -5.11 18.11
CA HIS A 256 -12.77 -6.57 18.19
C HIS A 256 -11.55 -7.25 18.85
N SER A 257 -10.35 -6.65 18.75
CA SER A 257 -9.11 -7.16 19.32
C SER A 257 -8.85 -6.69 20.76
N LYS A 258 -9.72 -5.84 21.32
CA LYS A 258 -9.53 -5.18 22.63
C LYS A 258 -8.22 -4.39 22.70
N GLY A 259 -7.91 -3.65 21.63
CA GLY A 259 -6.71 -2.82 21.51
C GLY A 259 -5.42 -3.59 21.21
N ARG A 260 -5.47 -4.92 21.02
CA ARG A 260 -4.30 -5.70 20.58
C ARG A 260 -3.96 -5.35 19.14
N GLU A 261 -2.67 -5.26 18.84
CA GLU A 261 -2.16 -4.91 17.52
C GLU A 261 -1.62 -6.13 16.77
N LEU A 262 -1.64 -6.08 15.45
CA LEU A 262 -0.94 -7.06 14.60
C LEU A 262 0.48 -6.57 14.33
N ALA A 263 1.48 -7.44 14.49
CA ALA A 263 2.82 -7.15 13.99
C ALA A 263 2.75 -6.85 12.49
N ARG A 264 3.50 -5.84 12.03
CA ARG A 264 3.61 -5.49 10.62
C ARG A 264 4.89 -6.11 10.06
N PRO A 265 4.84 -6.79 8.90
CA PRO A 265 6.05 -7.28 8.28
C PRO A 265 6.91 -6.09 7.85
N VAL A 266 8.12 -6.01 8.40
CA VAL A 266 9.15 -5.02 8.04
C VAL A 266 10.02 -5.65 6.95
N ILE A 267 10.42 -4.86 5.95
CA ILE A 267 11.13 -5.35 4.76
C ILE A 267 12.42 -6.10 5.13
N THR A 268 13.10 -5.71 6.21
CA THR A 268 14.49 -6.10 6.50
C THR A 268 14.65 -7.28 7.46
N ARG A 269 13.57 -7.96 7.89
CA ARG A 269 13.67 -9.16 8.75
C ARG A 269 12.59 -10.17 8.41
N PHE A 270 12.96 -11.31 7.83
CA PHE A 270 12.05 -12.41 7.52
C PHE A 270 11.30 -12.91 8.75
N ALA A 271 11.92 -12.82 9.93
CA ALA A 271 11.29 -13.09 11.21
C ALA A 271 9.98 -12.33 11.44
N THR A 272 9.86 -11.10 10.92
CA THR A 272 8.64 -10.28 11.10
C THR A 272 7.44 -10.87 10.37
N ALA A 273 7.64 -11.63 9.28
CA ALA A 273 6.56 -12.35 8.62
C ALA A 273 5.97 -13.43 9.54
N PHE A 274 6.82 -14.18 10.25
CA PHE A 274 6.38 -15.21 11.20
C PHE A 274 5.75 -14.61 12.46
N LEU A 275 6.28 -13.49 12.97
CA LEU A 275 5.63 -12.74 14.04
C LEU A 275 4.25 -12.23 13.61
N THR A 276 4.12 -11.75 12.38
CA THR A 276 2.82 -11.35 11.80
C THR A 276 1.84 -12.52 11.77
N LEU A 277 2.29 -13.68 11.31
CA LEU A 277 1.47 -14.90 11.31
C LEU A 277 1.06 -15.34 12.71
N GLN A 278 1.99 -15.27 13.67
CA GLN A 278 1.71 -15.57 15.07
C GLN A 278 0.65 -14.62 15.64
N CYS A 279 0.77 -13.32 15.41
CA CYS A 279 -0.23 -12.33 15.83
C CYS A 279 -1.59 -12.60 15.19
N ILE A 280 -1.64 -12.90 13.88
CA ILE A 280 -2.90 -13.25 13.19
C ILE A 280 -3.52 -14.51 13.80
N SER A 281 -2.71 -15.54 14.08
CA SER A 281 -3.18 -16.78 14.71
C SER A 281 -3.78 -16.52 16.10
N GLN A 282 -3.08 -15.73 16.93
CA GLN A 282 -3.56 -15.31 18.25
C GLN A 282 -4.81 -14.43 18.18
N GLN A 283 -4.99 -13.66 17.12
CA GLN A 283 -6.12 -12.75 16.89
C GLN A 283 -7.18 -13.32 15.93
N LYS A 284 -7.15 -14.62 15.66
CA LYS A 284 -8.06 -15.30 14.72
C LYS A 284 -9.53 -15.03 15.02
N ASN A 285 -9.93 -15.12 16.29
CA ASN A 285 -11.33 -14.91 16.69
C ASN A 285 -11.74 -13.44 16.58
N ALA A 286 -10.84 -12.50 16.93
CA ALA A 286 -11.08 -11.08 16.75
C ALA A 286 -11.25 -10.72 15.27
N LEU A 287 -10.39 -11.24 14.39
CA LEU A 287 -10.49 -11.05 12.95
C LEU A 287 -11.77 -11.65 12.39
N ARG A 288 -12.13 -12.88 12.77
CA ARG A 288 -13.39 -13.51 12.34
C ARG A 288 -14.61 -12.71 12.80
N SER A 289 -14.64 -12.28 14.07
CA SER A 289 -15.72 -11.47 14.61
C SER A 289 -15.81 -10.11 13.92
N MET A 290 -14.67 -9.48 13.60
CA MET A 290 -14.63 -8.25 12.84
C MET A 290 -15.23 -8.45 11.45
N PHE A 291 -14.75 -9.44 10.69
CA PHE A 291 -15.23 -9.70 9.32
C PHE A 291 -16.66 -10.23 9.26
N ALA A 292 -17.18 -10.79 10.36
CA ALA A 292 -18.58 -11.17 10.51
C ALA A 292 -19.44 -10.05 11.18
N SER A 293 -18.88 -8.87 11.41
CA SER A 293 -19.64 -7.77 12.01
C SER A 293 -20.59 -7.15 10.98
N GLU A 294 -21.81 -6.87 11.43
CA GLU A 294 -22.89 -6.24 10.66
C GLU A 294 -22.43 -4.94 9.98
N ILE A 295 -21.46 -4.24 10.59
CA ILE A 295 -20.83 -3.03 10.05
C ILE A 295 -20.21 -3.28 8.66
N LEU A 296 -19.49 -4.39 8.48
CA LEU A 296 -18.84 -4.69 7.20
C LEU A 296 -19.82 -5.13 6.11
N GLU A 297 -21.03 -5.56 6.46
CA GLU A 297 -22.08 -5.90 5.49
C GLU A 297 -22.74 -4.65 4.90
N ILE A 298 -22.78 -3.54 5.65
CA ILE A 298 -23.38 -2.27 5.22
C ILE A 298 -22.49 -1.51 4.23
N TYR A 299 -21.17 -1.52 4.43
CA TYR A 299 -20.25 -0.66 3.68
C TYR A 299 -20.25 -0.89 2.16
N PRO A 300 -20.17 -2.13 1.64
CA PRO A 300 -20.18 -2.36 0.19
C PRO A 300 -21.41 -1.76 -0.50
N LEU A 301 -22.57 -1.82 0.16
CA LEU A 301 -23.83 -1.28 -0.36
C LEU A 301 -23.80 0.25 -0.44
N LEU A 302 -23.24 0.92 0.57
CA LEU A 302 -23.05 2.37 0.55
C LEU A 302 -21.95 2.81 -0.42
N LEU A 303 -20.91 2.00 -0.61
CA LEU A 303 -19.86 2.25 -1.61
C LEU A 303 -20.40 2.16 -3.04
N GLU A 304 -21.34 1.26 -3.32
CA GLU A 304 -21.99 1.17 -4.63
C GLU A 304 -22.73 2.48 -5.01
N VAL A 305 -23.31 3.16 -4.01
CA VAL A 305 -23.89 4.51 -4.19
C VAL A 305 -22.80 5.51 -4.60
N CYS A 306 -21.62 5.48 -3.97
CA CYS A 306 -20.55 6.44 -4.21
C CYS A 306 -19.74 6.17 -5.50
N ASP A 307 -19.48 4.91 -5.84
CA ASP A 307 -18.59 4.49 -6.93
C ASP A 307 -19.27 4.57 -8.30
N SER A 308 -20.59 4.49 -8.38
CA SER A 308 -21.33 4.36 -9.64
C SER A 308 -21.34 5.61 -10.53
N LYS A 309 -20.54 6.65 -10.22
CA LYS A 309 -20.68 8.01 -10.80
C LYS A 309 -22.16 8.38 -10.87
N PRO A 310 -22.90 8.30 -9.75
CA PRO A 310 -24.33 8.47 -9.80
C PRO A 310 -24.61 9.87 -10.33
N LEU A 311 -25.14 9.94 -11.55
CA LEU A 311 -25.81 11.16 -12.00
C LEU A 311 -26.87 11.47 -10.93
N MET A 312 -27.12 12.76 -10.67
CA MET A 312 -28.14 13.24 -9.73
C MET A 312 -29.47 12.46 -9.81
N LEU A 313 -29.82 12.01 -11.01
CA LEU A 313 -30.96 11.16 -11.40
C LEU A 313 -31.00 9.75 -10.75
N TYR A 314 -29.90 9.26 -10.18
CA TYR A 314 -29.76 7.91 -9.64
C TYR A 314 -29.48 7.88 -8.13
N ILE A 315 -29.12 9.00 -7.50
CA ILE A 315 -28.70 9.03 -6.09
C ILE A 315 -29.82 8.55 -5.17
N TYR A 316 -31.05 9.04 -5.37
CA TYR A 316 -32.21 8.66 -4.56
C TYR A 316 -32.44 7.15 -4.59
N GLU A 317 -32.55 6.57 -5.78
CA GLU A 317 -32.73 5.12 -5.96
C GLU A 317 -31.58 4.33 -5.35
N ALA A 318 -30.33 4.77 -5.57
CA ALA A 318 -29.17 4.06 -5.06
C ALA A 318 -29.16 4.02 -3.52
N VAL A 319 -29.51 5.13 -2.87
CA VAL A 319 -29.65 5.18 -1.41
C VAL A 319 -30.85 4.36 -0.95
N TYR A 320 -32.00 4.43 -1.64
CA TYR A 320 -33.17 3.62 -1.34
C TYR A 320 -32.86 2.12 -1.41
N ARG A 321 -32.25 1.65 -2.51
CA ARG A 321 -31.78 0.26 -2.65
C ARG A 321 -30.78 -0.14 -1.59
N ALA A 322 -29.84 0.73 -1.26
CA ALA A 322 -28.88 0.45 -0.19
C ALA A 322 -29.61 0.25 1.14
N LYS A 323 -30.59 1.12 1.48
CA LYS A 323 -31.42 0.97 2.69
C LYS A 323 -32.20 -0.35 2.69
N GLU A 324 -32.88 -0.68 1.59
CA GLU A 324 -33.67 -1.91 1.46
C GLU A 324 -32.79 -3.17 1.51
N GLN A 325 -31.64 -3.17 0.85
CA GLN A 325 -30.70 -4.29 0.88
C GLN A 325 -30.07 -4.47 2.25
N ILE A 326 -29.76 -3.37 2.95
CA ILE A 326 -29.31 -3.41 4.36
C ILE A 326 -30.43 -4.03 5.21
N ALA A 327 -31.67 -3.54 5.09
CA ALA A 327 -32.80 -4.06 5.84
C ALA A 327 -33.00 -5.57 5.60
N ALA A 328 -32.96 -6.00 4.34
CA ALA A 328 -33.08 -7.39 3.94
C ALA A 328 -31.94 -8.26 4.51
N ASN A 329 -30.69 -7.80 4.46
CA ASN A 329 -29.53 -8.52 5.01
C ASN A 329 -29.69 -8.78 6.52
N PHE A 330 -30.33 -7.85 7.24
CA PHE A 330 -30.62 -7.98 8.68
C PHE A 330 -32.03 -8.50 8.99
N LYS A 331 -32.72 -9.10 8.01
CA LYS A 331 -34.08 -9.66 8.17
C LYS A 331 -35.07 -8.65 8.78
N ASN A 332 -34.94 -7.38 8.43
CA ASN A 332 -35.73 -6.26 8.94
C ASN A 332 -35.63 -6.04 10.46
N GLN A 333 -34.59 -6.56 11.12
CA GLN A 333 -34.33 -6.30 12.53
C GLN A 333 -33.61 -4.95 12.72
N GLU A 334 -34.36 -3.85 12.83
CA GLU A 334 -33.81 -2.49 12.99
C GLU A 334 -32.90 -2.29 14.22
N SER A 335 -32.94 -3.20 15.20
CA SER A 335 -32.00 -3.18 16.33
C SER A 335 -30.56 -3.50 15.94
N ARG A 336 -30.36 -4.20 14.80
CA ARG A 336 -29.06 -4.65 14.29
C ARG A 336 -28.40 -3.62 13.37
N TYR A 337 -29.19 -3.03 12.48
CA TYR A 337 -28.76 -1.90 11.65
C TYR A 337 -29.52 -0.66 12.09
N LYS A 338 -28.80 0.35 12.59
CA LYS A 338 -29.43 1.60 12.99
C LYS A 338 -29.86 2.37 11.74
N LYS A 339 -31.03 2.04 11.18
CA LYS A 339 -31.67 2.71 10.03
C LYS A 339 -31.61 4.23 10.17
N LYS A 340 -31.86 4.71 11.40
CA LYS A 340 -31.75 6.12 11.82
C LYS A 340 -30.42 6.78 11.47
N ILE A 341 -29.28 6.07 11.42
CA ILE A 341 -27.99 6.67 11.02
C ILE A 341 -28.05 7.08 9.55
N ILE A 342 -28.48 6.17 8.66
CA ILE A 342 -28.55 6.45 7.23
C ILE A 342 -29.60 7.52 6.97
N ASP A 343 -30.77 7.42 7.61
CA ASP A 343 -31.83 8.43 7.49
C ASP A 343 -31.35 9.80 7.97
N THR A 344 -30.69 9.89 9.13
CA THR A 344 -30.16 11.18 9.63
C THR A 344 -29.16 11.81 8.66
N HIS A 345 -28.25 11.02 8.08
CA HIS A 345 -27.29 11.54 7.09
C HIS A 345 -27.96 11.86 5.75
N TRP A 346 -28.95 11.08 5.35
CA TRP A 346 -29.80 11.35 4.19
C TRP A 346 -30.48 12.70 4.37
N ASP A 347 -31.31 12.86 5.39
CA ASP A 347 -32.15 14.04 5.60
C ASP A 347 -31.33 15.33 5.84
N LEU A 348 -30.19 15.23 6.54
CA LEU A 348 -29.40 16.41 6.92
C LEU A 348 -28.32 16.82 5.92
N GLN A 349 -27.81 15.89 5.10
CA GLN A 349 -26.59 16.14 4.31
C GLN A 349 -26.74 15.87 2.82
N LEU A 350 -27.43 14.79 2.43
CA LEU A 350 -27.44 14.32 1.04
C LEU A 350 -28.77 14.52 0.34
N HIS A 351 -29.89 14.30 1.02
CA HIS A 351 -31.22 14.49 0.46
C HIS A 351 -31.41 15.94 0.02
N SER A 352 -32.06 16.10 -1.12
CA SER A 352 -32.57 17.39 -1.55
C SER A 352 -33.81 17.16 -2.41
N ASN A 353 -34.69 18.15 -2.45
CA ASN A 353 -35.85 18.15 -3.35
C ASN A 353 -35.46 17.84 -4.79
N LEU A 354 -34.28 18.30 -5.21
CA LEU A 354 -33.75 18.05 -6.54
C LEU A 354 -33.42 16.57 -6.77
N HIS A 355 -32.94 15.84 -5.75
CA HIS A 355 -32.72 14.39 -5.85
C HIS A 355 -34.05 13.62 -5.97
N ALA A 356 -35.05 14.00 -5.18
CA ALA A 356 -36.41 13.46 -5.25
C ALA A 356 -37.05 13.72 -6.63
N ALA A 357 -37.01 14.97 -7.11
CA ALA A 357 -37.51 15.35 -8.43
C ALA A 357 -36.79 14.60 -9.56
N SER A 358 -35.46 14.48 -9.46
CA SER A 358 -34.63 13.79 -10.45
C SER A 358 -34.92 12.29 -10.50
N PHE A 359 -35.27 11.69 -9.36
CA PHE A 359 -35.72 10.30 -9.29
C PHE A 359 -37.10 10.12 -9.92
N TYR A 360 -38.06 10.98 -9.57
CA TYR A 360 -39.41 10.96 -10.15
C TYR A 360 -39.38 11.08 -11.68
N LEU A 361 -38.54 11.99 -12.20
CA LEU A 361 -38.45 12.29 -13.62
C LEU A 361 -37.54 11.31 -14.38
N ASN A 362 -36.98 10.29 -13.73
CA ASN A 362 -36.08 9.33 -14.38
C ASN A 362 -36.89 8.24 -15.10
N PRO A 363 -36.89 8.19 -16.45
CA PRO A 363 -37.69 7.21 -17.20
C PRO A 363 -37.31 5.75 -16.90
N LYS A 364 -36.09 5.50 -16.41
CA LYS A 364 -35.63 4.17 -16.02
C LYS A 364 -36.44 3.59 -14.86
N PHE A 365 -36.86 4.44 -13.93
CA PHE A 365 -37.60 4.03 -12.73
C PHE A 365 -39.12 4.16 -12.91
N ASP A 366 -39.57 4.83 -13.97
CA ASP A 366 -40.97 5.06 -14.33
C ASP A 366 -41.68 3.82 -14.95
N ASN A 367 -41.21 2.61 -14.63
CA ASN A 367 -41.68 1.35 -15.23
C ASN A 367 -42.32 0.41 -14.18
N ALA A 368 -43.43 0.81 -13.58
CA ALA A 368 -44.38 -0.15 -13.01
C ALA A 368 -45.75 0.50 -12.88
N LYS A 369 -46.77 -0.08 -13.52
CA LYS A 369 -48.17 0.39 -13.56
C LYS A 369 -48.84 0.63 -12.18
N ASN A 370 -48.17 0.40 -11.06
CA ASN A 370 -48.69 0.48 -9.69
C ASN A 370 -47.77 1.21 -8.69
N TYR A 371 -46.75 1.96 -9.14
CA TYR A 371 -45.89 2.70 -8.20
C TYR A 371 -46.59 3.99 -7.75
N ASP A 372 -47.07 4.06 -6.50
CA ASP A 372 -47.50 5.30 -5.87
C ASP A 372 -46.26 5.99 -5.27
N PRO A 373 -45.80 7.13 -5.81
CA PRO A 373 -44.59 7.77 -5.33
C PRO A 373 -44.77 8.24 -3.89
N ASP A 374 -43.76 7.96 -3.06
CA ASP A 374 -43.75 8.38 -1.66
C ASP A 374 -43.97 9.90 -1.54
N THR A 375 -44.59 10.33 -0.43
CA THR A 375 -44.89 11.74 -0.16
C THR A 375 -43.64 12.62 -0.24
N GLU A 376 -42.48 12.12 0.21
CA GLU A 376 -41.18 12.78 0.10
C GLU A 376 -40.81 13.09 -1.36
N VAL A 377 -41.02 12.12 -2.26
CA VAL A 377 -40.68 12.25 -3.68
C VAL A 377 -41.59 13.28 -4.35
N LEU A 378 -42.89 13.20 -4.08
CA LEU A 378 -43.88 14.14 -4.63
C LEU A 378 -43.64 15.57 -4.14
N MET A 379 -43.43 15.76 -2.84
CA MET A 379 -43.10 17.08 -2.28
C MET A 379 -41.82 17.64 -2.91
N GLY A 380 -40.76 16.83 -2.97
CA GLY A 380 -39.51 17.23 -3.58
C GLY A 380 -39.64 17.63 -5.05
N LEU A 381 -40.51 16.93 -5.81
CA LEU A 381 -40.82 17.28 -7.19
C LEU A 381 -41.48 18.66 -7.28
N TYR A 382 -42.59 18.89 -6.58
CA TYR A 382 -43.34 20.14 -6.69
C TYR A 382 -42.55 21.34 -6.15
N GLU A 383 -41.81 21.17 -5.05
CA GLU A 383 -40.94 22.23 -4.52
C GLU A 383 -39.80 22.57 -5.50
N THR A 384 -39.27 21.57 -6.22
CA THR A 384 -38.28 21.81 -7.28
C THR A 384 -38.90 22.55 -8.47
N ILE A 385 -40.09 22.14 -8.91
CA ILE A 385 -40.83 22.81 -9.99
C ILE A 385 -41.15 24.26 -9.61
N GLU A 386 -41.63 24.51 -8.39
CA GLU A 386 -41.90 25.84 -7.88
C GLU A 386 -40.64 26.72 -7.83
N LYS A 387 -39.52 26.15 -7.41
CA LYS A 387 -38.24 26.86 -7.38
C LYS A 387 -37.68 27.18 -8.77
N MET A 388 -37.89 26.29 -9.75
CA MET A 388 -37.34 26.45 -11.11
C MET A 388 -38.26 27.24 -12.05
N ILE A 389 -39.57 27.25 -11.81
CA ILE A 389 -40.58 27.85 -12.70
C ILE A 389 -41.44 28.82 -11.89
N PRO A 390 -41.06 30.12 -11.82
CA PRO A 390 -41.82 31.13 -11.09
C PRO A 390 -43.24 31.34 -11.66
N ASP A 391 -43.41 31.22 -12.98
CA ASP A 391 -44.69 31.42 -13.63
C ASP A 391 -45.68 30.29 -13.33
N ARG A 392 -46.79 30.65 -12.69
CA ARG A 392 -47.84 29.71 -12.28
C ARG A 392 -48.53 29.01 -13.45
N ARG A 393 -48.70 29.70 -14.60
CA ARG A 393 -49.35 29.10 -15.77
C ARG A 393 -48.49 27.99 -16.36
N THR A 394 -47.19 28.21 -16.45
CA THR A 394 -46.22 27.22 -16.91
C THR A 394 -46.17 26.02 -15.97
N ARG A 395 -46.21 26.23 -14.64
CA ARG A 395 -46.30 25.13 -13.67
C ARG A 395 -47.52 24.23 -13.87
N PHE A 396 -48.68 24.82 -14.15
CA PHE A 396 -49.91 24.06 -14.44
C PHE A 396 -49.79 23.22 -15.71
N LEU A 397 -49.12 23.74 -16.76
CA LEU A 397 -48.86 22.97 -17.98
C LEU A 397 -47.88 21.83 -17.74
N VAL A 398 -46.84 22.04 -16.92
CA VAL A 398 -45.89 21.00 -16.53
C VAL A 398 -46.60 19.89 -15.75
N ASP A 399 -47.46 20.25 -14.79
CA ASP A 399 -48.25 19.30 -14.01
C ASP A 399 -49.09 18.36 -14.90
N GLN A 400 -49.79 18.92 -15.89
CA GLN A 400 -50.54 18.13 -16.87
C GLN A 400 -49.64 17.17 -17.69
N GLN A 401 -48.38 17.54 -17.93
CA GLN A 401 -47.42 16.69 -18.62
C GLN A 401 -46.89 15.56 -17.73
N LEU A 402 -46.87 15.71 -16.40
CA LEU A 402 -46.42 14.66 -15.47
C LEU A 402 -47.31 13.42 -15.52
N ASP A 403 -48.64 13.58 -15.59
CA ASP A 403 -49.56 12.44 -15.79
C ASP A 403 -49.25 11.72 -17.10
N ARG A 404 -49.01 12.50 -18.17
CA ARG A 404 -48.72 11.94 -19.50
C ARG A 404 -47.39 11.21 -19.54
N PHE A 405 -46.37 11.74 -18.86
CA PHE A 405 -45.05 11.11 -18.71
C PHE A 405 -45.20 9.75 -18.02
N ARG A 406 -45.78 9.73 -16.81
CA ARG A 406 -45.93 8.53 -15.97
C ARG A 406 -46.80 7.45 -16.59
N THR A 407 -47.89 7.85 -17.23
CA THR A 407 -48.80 6.91 -17.91
C THR A 407 -48.33 6.53 -19.31
N ALA A 408 -47.15 7.02 -19.74
CA ALA A 408 -46.61 6.84 -21.08
C ALA A 408 -47.63 7.21 -22.18
N LYS A 409 -48.41 8.28 -21.97
CA LYS A 409 -49.39 8.77 -22.96
C LYS A 409 -48.73 9.65 -24.01
N GLY A 410 -49.19 9.54 -25.26
CA GLY A 410 -48.68 10.35 -26.37
C GLY A 410 -47.24 9.98 -26.73
N LEU A 411 -46.37 10.98 -26.92
CA LEU A 411 -44.98 10.77 -27.35
C LEU A 411 -44.15 9.91 -26.37
N PHE A 412 -44.48 9.94 -25.08
CA PHE A 412 -43.79 9.15 -24.05
C PHE A 412 -44.04 7.63 -24.16
N GLY A 413 -45.10 7.23 -24.86
CA GLY A 413 -45.48 5.82 -25.09
C GLY A 413 -45.03 5.27 -26.44
N MET A 414 -44.35 6.06 -27.27
CA MET A 414 -43.77 5.56 -28.51
C MET A 414 -42.67 4.56 -28.19
N SER A 415 -42.56 3.49 -29.00
CA SER A 415 -41.55 2.42 -28.80
C SER A 415 -40.14 2.98 -28.64
N MET A 416 -39.73 3.93 -29.48
CA MET A 416 -38.42 4.60 -29.40
C MET A 416 -38.18 5.30 -28.05
N ALA A 417 -39.21 5.92 -27.47
CA ALA A 417 -39.11 6.56 -26.16
C ALA A 417 -39.06 5.53 -25.01
N ILE A 418 -39.69 4.36 -25.19
CA ILE A 418 -39.65 3.25 -24.23
C ILE A 418 -38.28 2.54 -24.27
N ASP A 419 -37.77 2.24 -25.46
CA ASP A 419 -36.52 1.51 -25.67
C ASP A 419 -35.31 2.28 -25.10
N THR A 420 -35.34 3.61 -25.19
CA THR A 420 -34.25 4.47 -24.71
C THR A 420 -34.29 4.76 -23.20
N ARG A 421 -35.32 4.33 -22.45
CA ARG A 421 -35.43 4.60 -20.99
C ARG A 421 -34.24 4.09 -20.18
N ASN A 422 -33.66 2.97 -20.59
CA ASN A 422 -32.49 2.37 -19.94
C ASN A 422 -31.16 2.99 -20.41
N GLU A 423 -31.16 3.63 -21.58
CA GLU A 423 -29.96 4.17 -22.24
C GLU A 423 -29.78 5.67 -22.04
N ALA A 424 -30.83 6.38 -21.58
CA ALA A 424 -30.91 7.83 -21.43
C ALA A 424 -29.87 8.38 -20.41
N THR A 425 -28.62 8.37 -20.83
CA THR A 425 -27.56 9.22 -20.33
C THR A 425 -27.86 10.60 -20.87
N CYS A 426 -28.52 11.43 -20.06
CA CYS A 426 -28.84 12.81 -20.44
C CYS A 426 -27.58 13.49 -21.00
N ALA A 427 -27.69 14.07 -22.20
CA ALA A 427 -26.60 14.72 -22.94
C ALA A 427 -25.97 15.94 -22.23
N MET A 428 -26.35 16.22 -20.99
CA MET A 428 -25.68 17.18 -20.12
C MET A 428 -24.31 16.63 -19.67
N GLY A 429 -23.33 16.79 -20.56
CA GLY A 429 -21.91 16.52 -20.31
C GLY A 429 -21.28 17.31 -19.15
N HIS A 430 -22.06 18.07 -18.38
CA HIS A 430 -21.64 18.83 -17.21
C HIS A 430 -21.76 18.06 -15.88
N GLY A 431 -22.36 16.86 -15.88
CA GLY A 431 -22.45 16.00 -14.69
C GLY A 431 -21.12 15.37 -14.23
N ARG A 432 -20.04 15.50 -15.02
CA ARG A 432 -18.72 14.90 -14.69
C ARG A 432 -18.06 15.47 -13.42
N ASN A 433 -18.61 16.53 -12.82
CA ASN A 433 -18.06 17.13 -11.59
C ASN A 433 -18.51 16.47 -10.28
N TRP A 434 -19.51 15.59 -10.26
CA TRP A 434 -19.97 14.98 -8.99
C TRP A 434 -19.16 13.77 -8.53
N SER A 435 -18.36 13.15 -9.41
CA SER A 435 -17.40 12.13 -8.97
C SER A 435 -16.15 12.75 -8.35
N ILE A 436 -16.31 13.82 -7.57
CA ILE A 436 -15.32 14.18 -6.57
C ILE A 436 -15.00 12.93 -5.77
N PHE A 437 -15.96 12.04 -5.43
CA PHE A 437 -15.67 10.77 -4.75
C PHE A 437 -14.60 9.93 -5.48
N ASP A 438 -14.71 9.73 -6.79
CA ASP A 438 -13.69 9.02 -7.56
C ASP A 438 -12.38 9.82 -7.60
N GLN A 439 -12.40 11.15 -7.70
CA GLN A 439 -11.16 11.98 -7.63
C GLN A 439 -10.55 12.09 -6.21
N VAL A 440 -11.37 11.89 -5.19
CA VAL A 440 -11.06 11.96 -3.75
C VAL A 440 -10.60 10.58 -3.28
N HIS A 441 -11.19 9.48 -3.75
CA HIS A 441 -10.85 8.14 -3.29
C HIS A 441 -9.99 7.35 -4.29
N THR A 442 -9.90 7.76 -5.56
CA THR A 442 -8.81 7.29 -6.43
C THR A 442 -7.50 7.97 -6.04
N LYS A 443 -6.42 7.20 -6.15
CA LYS A 443 -5.11 7.49 -5.57
C LYS A 443 -4.33 8.56 -6.35
N ARG A 444 -4.87 9.78 -6.45
CA ARG A 444 -4.07 11.01 -6.56
C ARG A 444 -4.24 11.84 -5.28
N ARG A 445 -4.15 11.17 -4.13
CA ARG A 445 -4.12 11.81 -2.81
C ARG A 445 -2.72 11.76 -2.21
N ASN A 446 -2.12 12.95 -2.15
CA ASN A 446 -1.29 13.48 -1.07
C ASN A 446 -0.61 12.42 -0.20
N HIS A 447 0.64 12.12 -0.53
CA HIS A 447 1.55 11.38 0.33
C HIS A 447 1.96 12.28 1.51
N LEU A 448 1.13 12.32 2.56
CA LEU A 448 1.65 12.62 3.89
C LEU A 448 2.42 11.38 4.35
N GLU A 449 3.74 11.49 4.33
CA GLU A 449 4.64 10.38 4.63
C GLU A 449 4.64 9.98 6.12
N GLN A 450 4.87 8.68 6.33
CA GLN A 450 4.91 7.94 7.60
C GLN A 450 5.90 8.48 8.66
N GLN A 451 6.64 9.57 8.39
CA GLN A 451 7.58 10.19 9.32
C GLN A 451 6.92 10.73 10.61
N ARG A 452 5.58 10.78 10.67
CA ARG A 452 4.84 11.17 11.89
C ARG A 452 4.49 10.03 12.85
N LEU A 453 4.78 8.75 12.57
CA LEU A 453 4.35 7.66 13.47
C LEU A 453 5.43 6.71 13.99
N ASN A 454 6.63 6.66 13.41
CA ASN A 454 7.64 5.70 13.86
C ASN A 454 8.78 6.38 14.63
N ALA A 455 8.41 7.08 15.70
CA ALA A 455 9.28 7.22 16.85
C ALA A 455 9.28 5.86 17.56
N LEU A 456 10.30 5.02 17.33
CA LEU A 456 10.71 3.92 18.21
C LEU A 456 12.08 3.39 17.74
N ILE A 457 13.02 3.45 18.68
CA ILE A 457 14.46 3.24 18.54
C ILE A 457 14.73 1.74 18.59
N PHE A 458 15.54 1.20 17.67
CA PHE A 458 16.41 0.05 17.98
C PHE A 458 17.52 -0.07 16.93
N VAL A 459 18.74 0.26 17.36
CA VAL A 459 20.00 0.01 16.63
C VAL A 459 20.32 -1.47 16.78
N LYS A 460 20.51 -2.17 15.65
CA LYS A 460 21.17 -3.47 15.64
C LYS A 460 21.78 -3.71 14.26
N THR A 461 23.06 -3.98 14.28
CA THR A 461 24.04 -4.02 13.19
C THR A 461 23.79 -5.17 12.21
N PHE A 462 23.51 -4.86 10.93
CA PHE A 462 23.62 -5.83 9.82
C PHE A 462 23.96 -5.09 8.53
N ASN A 463 24.87 -5.67 7.75
CA ASN A 463 25.16 -5.25 6.38
C ASN A 463 23.92 -5.60 5.54
N LEU A 464 23.04 -4.62 5.33
CA LEU A 464 21.86 -4.77 4.47
C LEU A 464 22.36 -4.74 3.02
N ARG A 465 22.50 -5.92 2.40
CA ARG A 465 22.44 -6.02 0.93
C ARG A 465 21.00 -5.94 0.47
#